data_AF-A0A068WJ50-F1
#
_entry.id   AF-A0A068WJ50-F1
#
_cell.length_a   1.000
_cell.length_b   1.000
_cell.length_c   1.000
_cell.angle_alpha   90.00
_cell.angle_beta   90.00
_cell.angle_gamma   90.00
#
_symmetry.space_group_name_H-M   'P 1'
#
loop_
_entity.id
_entity.type
_entity.pdbx_description
1 polymer ?
#
loop_
_entity_poly.entity_id
_entity_poly.type
_entity_poly.pdbx_seq_one_letter_code
_entity_poly.pdbx_strand_id
1 'polypeptide(L)'
;MLNLKSPLLQRPLLLVALTRGGRFLSPGSYYIPFSERFDEEGNRRPPPHPETPKFRDELPLATGPKIADKHPFRFICEAKKIYWWCACGQSKEQPFCDGHHARLIHKWPARNQKLMFKPIKISFEKKTEVWFCMCKQTGSPPFCDGSHNCELVQTTIKY
;
A
#
# COMPACT_ATOMS: atom_id res chain seq x y z
N MET A 1 -62.95 18.15 -47.81
CA MET A 1 -62.23 17.68 -46.61
C MET A 1 -60.77 17.48 -46.97
N LEU A 2 -59.92 18.11 -46.16
CA LEU A 2 -58.47 18.21 -46.31
C LEU A 2 -57.80 16.82 -46.29
N ASN A 3 -56.78 16.61 -47.13
CA ASN A 3 -55.53 15.99 -46.69
C ASN A 3 -54.45 16.07 -47.77
N LEU A 4 -53.61 17.10 -47.64
CA LEU A 4 -52.29 17.18 -48.24
C LEU A 4 -51.40 16.09 -47.61
N LYS A 5 -51.00 15.08 -48.39
CA LYS A 5 -49.95 14.15 -47.99
C LYS A 5 -48.59 14.85 -48.12
N SER A 6 -48.03 15.26 -46.98
CA SER A 6 -46.67 15.77 -46.85
C SER A 6 -45.63 14.69 -47.21
N PRO A 7 -44.63 14.97 -48.07
CA PRO A 7 -43.49 14.08 -48.23
C PRO A 7 -42.53 14.30 -47.06
N LEU A 8 -42.35 13.26 -46.23
CA LEU A 8 -41.33 13.23 -45.20
C LEU A 8 -39.95 13.23 -45.88
N LEU A 9 -39.29 14.39 -45.84
CA LEU A 9 -37.90 14.57 -46.21
C LEU A 9 -37.03 13.69 -45.28
N GLN A 10 -36.52 12.56 -45.77
CA GLN A 10 -35.48 11.81 -45.08
C GLN A 10 -34.19 12.63 -45.12
N ARG A 11 -33.93 13.37 -44.03
CA ARG A 11 -32.61 13.97 -43.80
C ARG A 11 -31.63 12.83 -43.46
N PRO A 12 -30.51 12.68 -44.17
CA PRO A 12 -29.50 11.70 -43.78
C PRO A 12 -28.94 12.14 -42.42
N LEU A 13 -28.95 11.23 -41.45
CA LEU A 13 -28.18 11.37 -40.22
C LEU A 13 -26.70 11.37 -40.61
N LEU A 14 -26.17 12.55 -40.90
CA LEU A 14 -24.74 12.79 -40.90
C LEU A 14 -24.30 12.64 -39.44
N LEU A 15 -23.84 11.43 -39.10
CA LEU A 15 -23.16 11.15 -37.85
C LEU A 15 -21.85 11.94 -37.89
N VAL A 16 -21.91 13.22 -37.51
CA VAL A 16 -20.70 13.99 -37.22
C VAL A 16 -20.11 13.33 -36.01
N ALA A 17 -19.15 12.43 -36.24
CA ALA A 17 -18.27 11.92 -35.21
C ALA A 17 -17.64 13.16 -34.56
N LEU A 18 -18.13 13.52 -33.38
CA LEU A 18 -17.40 14.40 -32.48
C LEU A 18 -16.10 13.65 -32.18
N THR A 19 -15.06 13.90 -32.98
CA THR A 19 -13.69 13.63 -32.59
C THR A 19 -13.41 14.58 -31.44
N ARG A 20 -13.91 14.22 -30.25
CA ARG A 20 -13.46 14.81 -28.99
C ARG A 20 -11.96 14.67 -29.05
N GLY A 21 -11.27 15.78 -29.26
CA GLY A 21 -9.82 15.88 -29.22
C GLY A 21 -9.36 15.57 -27.81
N GLY A 22 -9.41 14.29 -27.43
CA GLY A 22 -8.66 13.77 -26.32
C GLY A 22 -7.21 14.04 -26.66
N ARG A 23 -6.57 14.91 -25.88
CA ARG A 23 -5.12 15.10 -25.99
C ARG A 23 -4.52 13.73 -25.72
N PHE A 24 -3.87 13.15 -26.72
CA PHE A 24 -3.17 11.89 -26.57
C PHE A 24 -2.04 12.15 -25.58
N LEU A 25 -2.23 11.70 -24.34
CA LEU A 25 -1.20 11.71 -23.31
C LEU A 25 -0.20 10.64 -23.69
N SER A 26 1.07 11.03 -23.90
CA SER A 26 2.15 10.08 -24.17
C SER A 26 2.17 9.01 -23.07
N PRO A 27 2.45 7.73 -23.40
CA PRO A 27 2.59 6.67 -22.39
C PRO A 27 3.58 7.11 -21.30
N GLY A 28 3.09 7.23 -20.06
CA GLY A 28 3.89 7.69 -18.90
C GLY A 28 3.69 9.15 -18.49
N SER A 29 2.92 9.95 -19.24
CA SER A 29 2.55 11.30 -18.78
C SER A 29 1.44 11.26 -17.73
N TYR A 30 1.66 11.95 -16.61
CA TYR A 30 0.69 12.10 -15.53
C TYR A 30 -0.31 13.20 -15.85
N TYR A 31 -1.61 12.89 -15.82
CA TYR A 31 -2.66 13.91 -15.86
C TYR A 31 -2.68 14.64 -14.53
N ILE A 32 -2.08 15.83 -14.49
CA ILE A 32 -2.11 16.72 -13.32
C ILE A 32 -3.24 17.74 -13.55
N PRO A 33 -4.30 17.74 -12.71
CA PRO A 33 -5.34 18.76 -12.75
C PRO A 33 -4.75 20.17 -12.71
N PHE A 34 -5.37 21.14 -13.37
CA PHE A 34 -4.84 22.51 -13.45
C PHE A 34 -4.59 23.12 -12.05
N SER A 35 -5.47 22.82 -11.08
CA SER A 35 -5.36 23.24 -9.68
C SER A 35 -4.11 22.73 -8.97
N GLU A 36 -3.55 21.60 -9.39
CA GLU A 36 -2.39 20.96 -8.75
C GLU A 36 -1.06 21.30 -9.43
N ARG A 37 -1.07 22.13 -10.48
CA ARG A 37 0.13 22.49 -11.24
C ARG A 37 0.96 23.57 -10.55
N PHE A 38 0.35 24.33 -9.65
CA PHE A 38 0.95 25.47 -8.99
C PHE A 38 1.05 25.27 -7.47
N ASP A 39 2.11 25.79 -6.87
CA ASP A 39 2.26 25.93 -5.42
C ASP A 39 1.43 27.11 -4.89
N GLU A 40 1.34 27.27 -3.57
CA GLU A 40 0.56 28.35 -2.94
C GLU A 40 1.10 29.74 -3.31
N GLU A 41 2.40 29.82 -3.61
CA GLU A 41 3.10 31.01 -4.12
C GLU A 41 2.94 31.22 -5.64
N GLY A 42 2.16 30.38 -6.32
CA GLY A 42 1.90 30.47 -7.76
C GLY A 42 3.03 29.95 -8.66
N ASN A 43 4.07 29.34 -8.09
CA ASN A 43 5.17 28.73 -8.83
C ASN A 43 4.76 27.38 -9.43
N ARG A 44 5.36 27.01 -10.57
CA ARG A 44 5.10 25.69 -11.18
C ARG A 44 5.79 24.60 -10.38
N ARG A 45 5.03 23.59 -9.96
CA ARG A 45 5.58 22.37 -9.35
C ARG A 45 6.41 21.59 -10.37
N PRO A 46 7.56 21.01 -9.98
CA PRO A 46 8.29 20.10 -10.84
C PRO A 46 7.44 18.85 -11.14
N PRO A 47 7.58 18.24 -12.33
CA PRO A 47 6.86 17.01 -12.65
C PRO A 47 7.26 15.90 -11.66
N PRO A 48 6.31 15.04 -11.23
CA PRO A 48 6.60 13.95 -10.31
C PRO A 48 7.57 12.96 -10.98
N HIS A 49 8.43 12.35 -10.17
CA HIS A 49 9.39 11.33 -10.62
C HIS A 49 8.64 10.19 -11.34
N PRO A 50 9.20 9.55 -12.39
CA PRO A 50 8.57 8.45 -13.11
C PRO A 50 8.12 7.27 -12.22
N GLU A 51 8.77 7.07 -11.08
CA GLU A 51 8.40 6.04 -10.09
C GLU A 51 7.32 6.49 -9.09
N THR A 52 6.91 7.76 -9.12
CA THR A 52 5.83 8.27 -8.27
C THR A 52 4.53 7.61 -8.72
N PRO A 53 3.74 6.98 -7.83
CA PRO A 53 2.51 6.31 -8.21
C PRO A 53 1.48 7.28 -8.82
N LYS A 54 0.70 6.75 -9.76
CA LYS A 54 -0.13 7.54 -10.69
C LYS A 54 -1.19 8.41 -10.06
N PHE A 55 -1.65 8.01 -8.88
CA PHE A 55 -2.69 8.68 -8.14
C PHE A 55 -2.16 8.89 -6.72
N ARG A 56 -2.08 10.15 -6.27
CA ARG A 56 -1.62 10.50 -4.92
C ARG A 56 -2.45 9.82 -3.82
N ASP A 57 -3.72 9.53 -4.13
CA ASP A 57 -4.67 8.88 -3.23
C ASP A 57 -4.63 7.33 -3.30
N GLU A 58 -3.81 6.76 -4.20
CA GLU A 58 -3.54 5.31 -4.30
C GLU A 58 -2.14 4.95 -3.78
N LEU A 59 -1.55 5.77 -2.91
CA LEU A 59 -0.61 5.19 -1.94
C LEU A 59 -1.43 4.17 -1.14
N PRO A 60 -0.95 2.92 -0.97
CA PRO A 60 -1.69 1.98 -0.15
C PRO A 60 -1.90 2.67 1.20
N LEU A 61 -3.18 2.84 1.58
CA LEU A 61 -3.60 3.21 2.94
C LEU A 61 -2.61 2.57 3.90
N ALA A 62 -2.20 3.30 4.94
CA ALA A 62 -1.31 2.93 6.04
C ALA A 62 -1.57 1.53 6.66
N THR A 63 -1.47 0.49 5.84
CA THR A 63 -1.76 -0.92 6.05
C THR A 63 -0.43 -1.63 5.84
N GLY A 64 0.64 -1.07 6.40
CA GLY A 64 1.86 -1.79 6.69
C GLY A 64 1.72 -2.50 8.03
N PRO A 65 2.56 -3.50 8.32
CA PRO A 65 2.62 -4.05 9.67
C PRO A 65 2.94 -2.94 10.67
N LYS A 66 2.31 -2.97 11.85
CA LYS A 66 2.57 -1.95 12.88
C LYS A 66 4.00 -2.11 13.37
N ILE A 67 4.72 -1.00 13.51
CA ILE A 67 6.04 -1.01 14.14
C ILE A 67 5.82 -1.27 15.63
N ALA A 68 6.35 -2.38 16.14
CA ALA A 68 6.26 -2.70 17.56
C ALA A 68 7.35 -1.96 18.35
N ASP A 69 8.61 -2.12 17.92
CA ASP A 69 9.77 -1.44 18.48
C ASP A 69 10.83 -1.16 17.41
N LYS A 70 11.73 -0.23 17.73
CA LYS A 70 12.89 0.13 16.92
C LYS A 70 14.06 -0.83 17.11
N HIS A 71 14.22 -1.38 18.31
CA HIS A 71 15.37 -2.20 18.63
C HIS A 71 15.08 -3.67 18.31
N PRO A 72 16.04 -4.43 17.76
CA PRO A 72 15.87 -5.87 17.59
C PRO A 72 15.84 -6.58 18.94
N PHE A 73 15.10 -7.69 19.00
CA PHE A 73 15.02 -8.52 20.21
C PHE A 73 16.01 -9.68 20.13
N ARG A 74 16.96 -9.72 21.07
CA ARG A 74 17.91 -10.82 21.21
C ARG A 74 17.24 -11.97 21.97
N PHE A 75 17.18 -13.15 21.35
CA PHE A 75 16.59 -14.34 21.96
C PHE A 75 17.44 -15.58 21.70
N ILE A 76 17.52 -16.45 22.71
CA ILE A 76 18.23 -17.72 22.60
C ILE A 76 17.20 -18.80 22.27
N CYS A 77 17.21 -19.28 21.03
CA CYS A 77 16.33 -20.32 20.56
C CYS A 77 16.87 -21.70 20.95
N GLU A 78 16.06 -22.49 21.63
CA GLU A 78 16.38 -23.91 21.89
C GLU A 78 16.15 -24.81 20.67
N ALA A 79 16.92 -25.90 20.61
CA ALA A 79 16.81 -26.92 19.58
C ALA A 79 15.44 -27.62 19.59
N LYS A 80 14.93 -27.95 18.39
CA LYS A 80 13.67 -28.68 18.14
C LYS A 80 12.40 -28.00 18.68
N LYS A 81 12.48 -26.77 19.20
CA LYS A 81 11.31 -25.95 19.55
C LYS A 81 10.80 -25.18 18.33
N ILE A 82 9.48 -25.02 18.26
CA ILE A 82 8.79 -24.25 17.23
C ILE A 82 8.44 -22.89 17.80
N TYR A 83 8.84 -21.84 17.09
CA TYR A 83 8.51 -20.46 17.41
C TYR A 83 7.64 -19.86 16.30
N TRP A 84 6.71 -19.00 16.69
CA TRP A 84 5.84 -18.29 15.76
C TRP A 84 6.13 -16.80 15.83
N TRP A 85 6.80 -16.26 14.83
CA TRP A 85 7.13 -14.84 14.79
C TRP A 85 5.94 -14.01 14.31
N CYS A 86 5.71 -12.88 14.99
CA CYS A 86 4.62 -11.95 14.67
C CYS A 86 4.97 -11.09 13.45
N ALA A 87 4.21 -11.24 12.36
CA ALA A 87 4.31 -10.40 11.17
C ALA A 87 3.47 -9.11 11.22
N CYS A 88 2.40 -9.06 12.05
CA CYS A 88 1.46 -7.93 12.06
C CYS A 88 1.87 -6.76 12.95
N GLY A 89 2.75 -6.99 13.93
CA GLY A 89 3.20 -5.98 14.90
C GLY A 89 2.17 -5.60 15.98
N GLN A 90 1.02 -6.28 16.05
CA GLN A 90 -0.05 -6.02 17.02
C GLN A 90 -0.07 -7.01 18.21
N SER A 91 0.85 -7.98 18.21
CA SER A 91 0.99 -8.91 19.33
C SER A 91 1.41 -8.16 20.59
N LYS A 92 0.87 -8.57 21.74
CA LYS A 92 1.31 -8.10 23.07
C LYS A 92 2.57 -8.84 23.55
N GLU A 93 2.78 -10.06 23.07
CA GLU A 93 3.91 -10.92 23.41
C GLU A 93 5.00 -10.86 22.32
N GLN A 94 5.39 -9.64 21.92
CA GLN A 94 6.46 -9.46 20.94
C GLN A 94 7.75 -10.11 21.45
N PRO A 95 8.52 -10.80 20.57
CA PRO A 95 8.40 -10.88 19.11
C PRO A 95 7.46 -11.99 18.59
N PHE A 96 6.83 -12.76 19.48
CA PHE A 96 6.02 -13.92 19.12
C PHE A 96 4.56 -13.57 18.82
N CYS A 97 3.88 -14.48 18.13
CA CYS A 97 2.49 -14.31 17.74
C CYS A 97 1.53 -14.85 18.81
N ASP A 98 0.59 -14.01 19.21
CA ASP A 98 -0.46 -14.28 20.21
C ASP A 98 -1.86 -14.44 19.59
N GLY A 99 -1.96 -14.45 18.26
CA GLY A 99 -3.23 -14.56 17.53
C GLY A 99 -3.95 -13.25 17.24
N HIS A 100 -3.46 -12.07 17.68
CA HIS A 100 -4.10 -10.78 17.37
C HIS A 100 -4.17 -10.48 15.86
N HIS A 101 -3.28 -11.08 15.06
CA HIS A 101 -3.33 -10.98 13.61
C HIS A 101 -4.69 -11.43 13.02
N ALA A 102 -5.38 -12.38 13.65
CA ALA A 102 -6.68 -12.84 13.19
C ALA A 102 -7.78 -11.76 13.35
N ARG A 103 -7.69 -10.91 14.38
CA ARG A 103 -8.66 -9.84 14.61
C ARG A 103 -8.59 -8.73 13.56
N LEU A 104 -7.43 -8.57 12.91
CA LEU A 104 -7.28 -7.61 11.81
C LEU A 104 -8.05 -8.04 10.55
N ILE A 105 -8.29 -9.35 10.39
CA ILE A 105 -8.98 -9.92 9.22
C ILE A 105 -10.47 -9.55 9.21
N HIS A 106 -11.07 -9.27 10.37
CA HIS A 106 -12.51 -9.06 10.53
C HIS A 106 -12.93 -7.59 10.69
N LYS A 107 -12.04 -6.60 10.51
CA LYS A 107 -12.39 -5.18 10.62
C LYS A 107 -13.05 -4.65 9.34
N TRP A 108 -14.30 -4.20 9.47
CA TRP A 108 -15.02 -3.39 8.46
C TRP A 108 -14.35 -2.00 8.36
N PRO A 109 -14.13 -1.41 7.16
CA PRO A 109 -14.74 -1.67 5.84
C PRO A 109 -13.95 -2.65 4.95
N ALA A 110 -12.89 -3.28 5.46
CA ALA A 110 -11.93 -4.06 4.68
C ALA A 110 -12.41 -5.48 4.29
N ARG A 111 -13.66 -5.63 3.85
CA ARG A 111 -14.17 -6.91 3.31
C ARG A 111 -13.34 -7.42 2.11
N ASN A 112 -12.63 -6.51 1.43
CA ASN A 112 -11.91 -6.80 0.19
C ASN A 112 -10.38 -6.60 0.30
N GLN A 113 -9.86 -6.04 1.41
CA GLN A 113 -8.42 -5.81 1.58
C GLN A 113 -7.86 -6.82 2.58
N LYS A 114 -7.63 -8.03 2.08
CA LYS A 114 -7.16 -9.18 2.82
C LYS A 114 -5.66 -9.06 3.09
N LEU A 115 -5.27 -8.15 3.98
CA LEU A 115 -3.87 -8.07 4.41
C LEU A 115 -3.57 -9.19 5.41
N MET A 116 -3.23 -10.36 4.86
CA MET A 116 -2.98 -11.57 5.63
C MET A 116 -1.57 -11.55 6.22
N PHE A 117 -1.41 -10.90 7.37
CA PHE A 117 -0.22 -11.07 8.19
C PHE A 117 -0.23 -12.47 8.84
N LYS A 118 0.24 -13.48 8.10
CA LYS A 118 0.42 -14.83 8.64
C LYS A 118 1.68 -14.86 9.51
N PRO A 119 1.63 -15.45 10.72
CA PRO A 119 2.82 -15.66 11.52
C PRO A 119 3.78 -16.63 10.82
N ILE A 120 5.08 -16.40 11.00
CA ILE A 120 6.12 -17.23 10.39
C ILE A 120 6.55 -18.30 11.38
N LYS A 121 6.50 -19.56 10.95
CA LYS A 121 6.97 -20.72 11.72
C LYS A 121 8.49 -20.83 11.61
N ILE A 122 9.16 -20.97 12.75
CA ILE A 122 10.62 -21.08 12.83
C ILE A 122 10.95 -22.27 13.70
N SER A 123 11.93 -23.06 13.28
CA SER A 123 12.48 -24.18 14.05
C SER A 123 13.99 -24.22 13.86
N PHE A 124 14.72 -24.51 14.93
CA PHE A 124 16.19 -24.61 14.91
C PHE A 124 16.63 -26.02 15.29
N GLU A 125 17.66 -26.54 14.63
CA GLU A 125 18.24 -27.84 14.95
C GLU A 125 19.17 -27.79 16.16
N LYS A 126 19.85 -26.65 16.34
CA LYS A 126 20.82 -26.40 17.41
C LYS A 126 20.36 -25.21 18.24
N LYS A 127 20.89 -25.10 19.46
CA LYS A 127 20.71 -23.91 20.29
C LYS A 127 21.42 -22.74 19.62
N THR A 128 20.68 -21.74 19.15
CA THR A 128 21.20 -20.59 18.42
C THR A 128 20.73 -19.29 19.04
N GLU A 129 21.62 -18.32 19.08
CA GLU A 129 21.28 -16.94 19.43
C GLU A 129 20.85 -16.20 18.16
N VAL A 130 19.69 -15.55 18.24
CA VAL A 130 19.03 -14.93 17.10
C VAL A 130 18.52 -13.55 17.47
N TRP A 131 18.59 -12.64 16.49
CA TRP A 131 18.03 -11.30 16.59
C TRP A 131 16.74 -11.21 15.78
N PHE A 132 15.61 -11.09 16.47
CA PHE A 132 14.31 -10.96 15.84
C PHE A 132 13.98 -9.52 15.50
N CYS A 133 13.35 -9.34 14.33
CA CYS A 133 12.85 -8.04 13.92
C CYS A 133 11.60 -7.63 14.72
N MET A 134 11.65 -6.43 15.32
CA MET A 134 10.50 -5.79 15.98
C MET A 134 9.87 -4.68 15.16
N CYS A 135 10.60 -4.06 14.22
CA CYS A 135 10.06 -2.99 13.38
C CYS A 135 9.10 -3.49 12.29
N LYS A 136 9.16 -4.79 11.96
CA LYS A 136 8.35 -5.48 10.93
C LYS A 136 8.53 -4.95 9.50
N GLN A 137 9.56 -4.14 9.27
CA GLN A 137 9.96 -3.61 7.96
C GLN A 137 11.20 -4.33 7.39
N THR A 138 11.57 -5.49 7.94
CA THR A 138 12.71 -6.29 7.46
C THR A 138 12.42 -6.90 6.09
N GLY A 139 13.42 -6.90 5.21
CA GLY A 139 13.40 -7.63 3.94
C GLY A 139 13.67 -9.13 4.11
N SER A 140 14.22 -9.54 5.27
CA SER A 140 14.51 -10.94 5.60
C SER A 140 13.76 -11.41 6.87
N PRO A 141 12.41 -11.40 6.87
CA PRO A 141 11.66 -11.87 8.02
C PRO A 141 11.97 -13.35 8.28
N PRO A 142 12.22 -13.77 9.54
CA PRO A 142 11.94 -13.09 10.83
C PRO A 142 13.11 -12.28 11.42
N PHE A 143 14.26 -12.27 10.75
CA PHE A 143 15.51 -11.75 11.30
C PHE A 143 15.65 -10.24 11.11
N CYS A 144 16.50 -9.63 11.95
CA CYS A 144 16.86 -8.23 11.79
C CYS A 144 17.93 -8.07 10.70
N ASP A 145 17.65 -7.21 9.73
CA ASP A 145 18.51 -6.84 8.60
C ASP A 145 19.08 -5.41 8.72
N GLY A 146 18.75 -4.69 9.79
CA GLY A 146 19.12 -3.29 9.97
C GLY A 146 18.09 -2.28 9.42
N SER A 147 16.99 -2.73 8.81
CA SER A 147 15.92 -1.86 8.29
C SER A 147 15.24 -0.99 9.37
N HIS A 148 15.49 -1.29 10.64
CA HIS A 148 15.04 -0.45 11.76
C HIS A 148 15.77 0.89 11.89
N ASN A 149 16.92 1.06 11.23
CA ASN A 149 17.67 2.32 11.24
C ASN A 149 17.10 3.37 10.26
N CYS A 150 16.16 2.97 9.40
CA CYS A 150 15.47 3.91 8.52
C CYS A 150 14.79 5.02 9.31
N GLU A 151 14.88 6.26 8.81
CA GLU A 151 14.34 7.45 9.47
C GLU A 151 12.84 7.31 9.77
N LEU A 152 12.08 6.68 8.87
CA LEU A 152 10.66 6.39 9.08
C LEU A 152 10.40 5.57 10.35
N VAL A 153 11.19 4.53 10.61
CA VAL A 153 11.03 3.68 11.80
C VAL A 153 11.46 4.44 13.07
N GLN A 154 12.55 5.19 12.96
CA GLN A 154 13.09 5.96 14.08
C GLN A 154 12.20 7.14 14.47
N THR A 155 11.51 7.78 13.53
CA THR A 155 10.62 8.92 13.80
C THR A 155 9.24 8.48 14.29
N THR A 156 8.77 7.30 13.91
CA THR A 156 7.42 6.81 14.24
C THR A 156 7.22 6.55 15.73
N ILE A 157 8.22 5.97 16.40
CA ILE A 157 8.17 5.72 17.85
C ILE A 157 8.94 6.85 18.54
N LYS A 158 8.28 7.67 19.34
CA LYS A 158 8.93 8.66 20.22
C LYS A 158 8.78 8.16 21.65
N TYR A 159 9.90 8.05 22.37
CA TYR A 159 9.90 7.80 23.81
C TYR A 159 9.81 9.13 24.55
#